data_AF-A0A5J5UZV2-F1
#
_entry.id   AF-A0A5J5UZV2-F1
#
_cell.length_a   1.000
_cell.length_b   1.000
_cell.length_c   1.000
_cell.angle_alpha   90.00
_cell.angle_beta   90.00
_cell.angle_gamma   90.00
#
_symmetry.space_group_name_H-M   'P 1'
#
loop_
_entity.id
_entity.type
_entity.pdbx_description
1 polymer ?
#
loop_
_entity_poly.entity_id
_entity_poly.type
_entity_poly.pdbx_seq_one_letter_code
_entity_poly.pdbx_strand_id
1 'polypeptide(L)'
;MENRSFDHMVGWMKQSINPTINGVTGNECNPISTKTPNPKSICFTNDAQFVDPDPGHSFEAVEQQVFGSTLSSFPSMSGFVEQAFSISPNMSETVMKGFKPEAVPIYATLVKEFAVFDRWFSSIPGPTQPNRLFVYSATSHGSTSHVKKQLAQGYPQKTIFDSLHENGKDFGVYFQNIPTTLFYRNLRKLKYVFKFHQFDLKFKKDALNGKLPSLSVIEPRYFDLKGLPANDDHPSHDVANGQKLVKEVYETLRASPQWNETLLVITYDEHGGFYDHVKTPFVNQAQAQLDNDRAELDLLCSQT
;
A
#
# COMPACT_ATOMS: atom_id res chain seq x y z
N MET A 1 -4.00 3.15 -2.27
CA MET A 1 -4.31 1.96 -3.08
C MET A 1 -4.07 0.73 -2.21
N GLU A 2 -4.50 -0.44 -2.65
CA GLU A 2 -4.53 -1.67 -1.83
C GLU A 2 -3.83 -2.85 -2.50
N ASN A 3 -3.16 -3.66 -1.67
CA ASN A 3 -2.80 -5.05 -1.91
C ASN A 3 -2.05 -5.31 -3.23
N ARG A 4 -0.98 -4.54 -3.49
CA ARG A 4 -0.11 -4.76 -4.65
C ARG A 4 1.34 -4.46 -4.32
N SER A 5 2.25 -5.34 -4.72
CA SER A 5 3.70 -5.10 -4.61
C SER A 5 4.19 -4.07 -5.64
N PHE A 6 5.37 -3.51 -5.40
CA PHE A 6 6.03 -2.60 -6.33
C PHE A 6 6.28 -3.31 -7.67
N ASP A 7 6.83 -4.53 -7.62
CA ASP A 7 7.13 -5.28 -8.85
C ASP A 7 5.89 -5.68 -9.65
N HIS A 8 4.78 -5.94 -8.96
CA HIS A 8 3.52 -6.27 -9.61
C HIS A 8 2.96 -5.08 -10.40
N MET A 9 3.06 -3.86 -9.88
CA MET A 9 2.48 -2.68 -10.52
C MET A 9 3.43 -1.95 -11.46
N VAL A 10 4.69 -1.77 -11.05
CA VAL A 10 5.62 -0.85 -11.72
C VAL A 10 7.01 -1.42 -11.95
N GLY A 11 7.33 -2.62 -11.45
CA GLY A 11 8.67 -3.21 -11.60
C GLY A 11 9.15 -3.31 -13.05
N TRP A 12 8.26 -3.67 -13.98
CA TRP A 12 8.59 -3.79 -15.41
C TRP A 12 8.88 -2.46 -16.11
N MET A 13 8.57 -1.32 -15.47
CA MET A 13 8.89 0.01 -16.01
C MET A 13 10.40 0.25 -16.10
N LYS A 14 11.22 -0.55 -15.38
CA LYS A 14 12.68 -0.53 -15.50
C LYS A 14 13.16 -0.71 -16.93
N GLN A 15 12.49 -1.55 -17.73
CA GLN A 15 13.02 -1.93 -19.03
C GLN A 15 12.78 -0.89 -20.13
N SER A 16 11.66 -0.17 -20.07
CA SER A 16 11.21 0.68 -21.17
C SER A 16 10.83 2.11 -20.79
N ILE A 17 10.62 2.41 -19.51
CA ILE A 17 10.12 3.71 -19.05
C ILE A 17 11.18 4.46 -18.24
N ASN A 18 11.67 3.85 -17.17
CA ASN A 18 12.65 4.46 -16.27
C ASN A 18 13.67 3.43 -15.78
N PRO A 19 14.83 3.29 -16.46
CA PRO A 19 15.86 2.31 -16.10
C PRO A 19 16.50 2.50 -14.72
N THR A 20 16.36 3.68 -14.11
CA THR A 20 16.97 3.99 -12.81
C THR A 20 16.19 3.40 -11.64
N ILE A 21 14.92 3.04 -11.82
CA ILE A 21 14.17 2.38 -10.74
C ILE A 21 14.76 0.99 -10.46
N ASN A 22 14.73 0.59 -9.20
CA ASN A 22 15.01 -0.76 -8.76
C ASN A 22 13.80 -1.66 -9.03
N GLY A 23 13.59 -2.03 -10.29
CA GLY A 23 12.55 -2.97 -10.74
C GLY A 23 13.13 -4.27 -11.32
N VAL A 24 12.27 -5.06 -11.97
CA VAL A 24 12.56 -6.44 -12.40
C VAL A 24 13.17 -6.56 -13.79
N THR A 25 13.86 -7.68 -14.02
CA THR A 25 14.49 -8.05 -15.29
C THR A 25 13.83 -9.26 -15.96
N GLY A 26 13.02 -10.02 -15.23
CA GLY A 26 12.47 -11.32 -15.65
C GLY A 26 13.34 -12.51 -15.23
N ASN A 27 14.46 -12.27 -14.56
CA ASN A 27 15.33 -13.32 -14.00
C ASN A 27 15.00 -13.63 -12.53
N GLU A 28 14.08 -12.87 -11.94
CA GLU A 28 13.65 -13.04 -10.57
C GLU A 28 12.73 -14.25 -10.47
N CYS A 29 13.13 -15.27 -9.71
CA CYS A 29 12.37 -16.52 -9.59
C CYS A 29 12.18 -16.90 -8.13
N ASN A 30 11.06 -17.54 -7.85
CA ASN A 30 10.68 -18.00 -6.51
C ASN A 30 10.49 -19.54 -6.53
N PRO A 31 11.06 -20.27 -5.56
CA PRO A 31 11.00 -21.73 -5.54
C PRO A 31 9.60 -22.26 -5.25
N ILE A 32 9.24 -23.41 -5.85
CA ILE A 32 7.96 -24.08 -5.55
C ILE A 32 7.87 -24.62 -4.12
N SER A 33 9.02 -24.82 -3.48
CA SER A 33 9.11 -25.18 -2.06
C SER A 33 10.43 -24.70 -1.49
N THR A 34 10.37 -24.12 -0.31
CA THR A 34 11.53 -23.68 0.48
C THR A 34 12.14 -24.79 1.32
N LYS A 35 11.48 -25.96 1.37
CA LYS A 35 11.87 -27.11 2.21
C LYS A 35 12.65 -28.17 1.45
N THR A 36 12.54 -28.20 0.12
CA THR A 36 13.21 -29.19 -0.71
C THR A 36 14.54 -28.65 -1.25
N PRO A 37 15.61 -29.46 -1.31
CA PRO A 37 16.83 -29.08 -2.02
C PRO A 37 16.59 -28.93 -3.53
N ASN A 38 17.09 -27.86 -4.13
CA ASN A 38 16.99 -27.57 -5.58
C ASN A 38 15.56 -27.68 -6.16
N PRO A 39 14.59 -26.95 -5.60
CA PRO A 39 13.23 -26.95 -6.11
C PRO A 39 13.19 -26.37 -7.52
N LYS A 40 12.18 -26.77 -8.32
CA LYS A 40 11.82 -25.97 -9.49
C LYS A 40 11.42 -24.56 -9.04
N SER A 41 11.52 -23.59 -9.93
CA SER A 41 11.12 -22.21 -9.65
C SER A 41 10.13 -21.71 -10.69
N ILE A 42 9.31 -20.75 -10.27
CA ILE A 42 8.47 -19.94 -11.14
C ILE A 42 9.15 -18.58 -11.25
N CYS A 43 9.38 -18.11 -12.47
CA CYS A 43 10.05 -16.83 -12.72
C CYS A 43 9.03 -15.74 -13.03
N PHE A 44 9.40 -14.51 -12.71
CA PHE A 44 8.52 -13.37 -12.81
C PHE A 44 8.25 -12.98 -14.27
N THR A 45 6.99 -12.76 -14.63
CA THR A 45 6.56 -12.42 -16.00
C THR A 45 5.76 -11.12 -16.04
N ASN A 46 5.52 -10.57 -17.25
CA ASN A 46 4.87 -9.26 -17.46
C ASN A 46 3.43 -9.34 -17.98
N ASP A 47 2.80 -10.51 -17.81
CA ASP A 47 1.45 -10.84 -18.29
C ASP A 47 0.41 -10.86 -17.16
N ALA A 48 0.55 -10.02 -16.14
CA ALA A 48 -0.46 -9.88 -15.09
C ALA A 48 -1.83 -9.50 -15.68
N GLN A 49 -2.87 -10.07 -15.07
CA GLN A 49 -4.27 -9.87 -15.45
C GLN A 49 -5.12 -9.69 -14.19
N PHE A 50 -6.43 -9.64 -14.36
CA PHE A 50 -7.39 -9.72 -13.25
C PHE A 50 -7.11 -10.93 -12.35
N VAL A 51 -7.17 -10.73 -11.03
CA VAL A 51 -6.84 -11.74 -10.03
C VAL A 51 -8.06 -12.01 -9.15
N ASP A 52 -8.48 -13.26 -9.13
CA ASP A 52 -9.50 -13.82 -8.25
C ASP A 52 -9.20 -15.31 -8.05
N PRO A 53 -9.07 -15.84 -6.81
CA PRO A 53 -9.24 -15.16 -5.52
C PRO A 53 -8.09 -14.23 -5.14
N ASP A 54 -8.29 -13.47 -4.06
CA ASP A 54 -7.27 -12.63 -3.44
C ASP A 54 -6.09 -13.47 -2.88
N PRO A 55 -4.81 -13.12 -3.14
CA PRO A 55 -3.69 -13.86 -2.57
C PRO A 55 -3.58 -13.69 -1.05
N GLY A 56 -2.78 -14.54 -0.41
CA GLY A 56 -2.59 -14.50 1.03
C GLY A 56 -1.80 -13.28 1.46
N HIS A 57 -2.37 -12.46 2.34
CA HIS A 57 -1.72 -11.25 2.88
C HIS A 57 -1.98 -11.10 4.40
N SER A 58 -2.27 -12.21 5.09
CA SER A 58 -2.27 -12.24 6.56
C SER A 58 -0.84 -12.09 7.11
N PHE A 59 -0.71 -11.81 8.40
CA PHE A 59 0.60 -11.74 9.07
C PHE A 59 1.43 -13.00 8.80
N GLU A 60 0.85 -14.18 9.00
CA GLU A 60 1.52 -15.49 8.83
C GLU A 60 1.87 -15.77 7.36
N ALA A 61 0.98 -15.37 6.44
CA ALA A 61 1.25 -15.47 5.01
C ALA A 61 2.45 -14.60 4.60
N VAL A 62 2.46 -13.34 5.04
CA VAL A 62 3.54 -12.39 4.74
C VAL A 62 4.86 -12.82 5.38
N GLU A 63 4.83 -13.36 6.61
CA GLU A 63 6.03 -13.94 7.22
C GLU A 63 6.58 -15.10 6.38
N GLN A 64 5.73 -16.03 5.95
CA GLN A 64 6.18 -17.12 5.08
C GLN A 64 6.76 -16.58 3.76
N GLN A 65 6.10 -15.61 3.13
CA GLN A 65 6.52 -15.02 1.85
C GLN A 65 7.90 -14.36 1.96
N VAL A 66 8.10 -13.52 2.99
CA VAL A 66 9.31 -12.71 3.21
C VAL A 66 10.48 -13.55 3.70
N PHE A 67 10.26 -14.48 4.64
CA PHE A 67 11.34 -15.25 5.26
C PHE A 67 11.59 -16.59 4.59
N GLY A 68 10.66 -17.08 3.76
CA GLY A 68 10.70 -18.39 3.11
C GLY A 68 10.46 -19.56 4.07
N SER A 69 11.00 -19.49 5.28
CA SER A 69 10.84 -20.46 6.35
C SER A 69 10.61 -19.75 7.68
N THR A 70 9.72 -20.29 8.50
CA THR A 70 9.46 -19.80 9.86
C THR A 70 10.68 -19.92 10.79
N LEU A 71 11.73 -20.63 10.37
CA LEU A 71 12.98 -20.78 11.11
C LEU A 71 14.08 -19.81 10.64
N SER A 72 13.87 -19.06 9.55
CA SER A 72 14.86 -18.11 9.05
C SER A 72 14.79 -16.80 9.83
N SER A 73 15.93 -16.32 10.31
CA SER A 73 16.03 -15.00 10.94
C SER A 73 16.24 -13.86 9.93
N PHE A 74 16.39 -14.16 8.63
CA PHE A 74 16.67 -13.17 7.60
C PHE A 74 15.68 -13.26 6.43
N PRO A 75 15.21 -12.12 5.90
CA PRO A 75 14.28 -12.08 4.78
C PRO A 75 14.98 -12.55 3.49
N SER A 76 14.44 -13.60 2.89
CA SER A 76 14.90 -14.18 1.63
C SER A 76 14.05 -13.77 0.43
N MET A 77 12.82 -13.29 0.68
CA MET A 77 11.76 -13.10 -0.31
C MET A 77 11.44 -14.36 -1.12
N SER A 78 11.63 -15.55 -0.54
CA SER A 78 11.61 -16.82 -1.29
C SER A 78 10.34 -17.67 -1.08
N GLY A 79 9.35 -17.20 -0.31
CA GLY A 79 8.20 -18.02 0.09
C GLY A 79 6.90 -17.75 -0.68
N PHE A 80 6.90 -16.83 -1.64
CA PHE A 80 5.71 -16.36 -2.33
C PHE A 80 4.98 -17.47 -3.08
N VAL A 81 5.70 -18.25 -3.88
CA VAL A 81 5.11 -19.34 -4.68
C VAL A 81 4.56 -20.45 -3.79
N GLU A 82 5.31 -20.86 -2.76
CA GLU A 82 4.87 -21.90 -1.83
C GLU A 82 3.66 -21.43 -1.00
N GLN A 83 3.66 -20.19 -0.51
CA GLN A 83 2.53 -19.65 0.26
C GLN A 83 1.28 -19.53 -0.63
N ALA A 84 1.43 -18.99 -1.84
CA ALA A 84 0.33 -18.81 -2.78
C ALA A 84 -0.38 -20.13 -3.12
N PHE A 85 0.36 -21.25 -3.21
CA PHE A 85 -0.22 -22.57 -3.47
C PHE A 85 -1.29 -22.97 -2.44
N SER A 86 -1.18 -22.48 -1.20
CA SER A 86 -2.18 -22.72 -0.14
C SER A 86 -3.51 -22.00 -0.38
N ILE A 87 -3.53 -20.98 -1.23
CA ILE A 87 -4.74 -20.23 -1.61
C ILE A 87 -5.46 -20.93 -2.75
N SER A 88 -4.75 -21.23 -3.85
CA SER A 88 -5.26 -22.06 -4.95
C SER A 88 -4.12 -22.58 -5.85
N PRO A 89 -4.32 -23.67 -6.61
CA PRO A 89 -3.27 -24.27 -7.44
C PRO A 89 -2.61 -23.32 -8.44
N ASN A 90 -3.37 -22.39 -9.02
CA ASN A 90 -2.86 -21.45 -10.02
C ASN A 90 -2.27 -20.17 -9.40
N MET A 91 -2.48 -19.94 -8.10
CA MET A 91 -2.06 -18.69 -7.45
C MET A 91 -0.54 -18.54 -7.42
N SER A 92 0.19 -19.66 -7.34
CA SER A 92 1.65 -19.72 -7.43
C SER A 92 2.20 -19.03 -8.68
N GLU A 93 1.54 -19.19 -9.83
CA GLU A 93 1.92 -18.46 -11.04
C GLU A 93 1.43 -17.01 -10.97
N THR A 94 0.20 -16.78 -10.52
CA THR A 94 -0.42 -15.45 -10.46
C THR A 94 0.38 -14.44 -9.65
N VAL A 95 0.89 -14.81 -8.47
CA VAL A 95 1.68 -13.90 -7.61
C VAL A 95 3.04 -13.54 -8.21
N MET A 96 3.51 -14.32 -9.20
CA MET A 96 4.75 -14.11 -9.94
C MET A 96 4.53 -13.37 -11.26
N LYS A 97 3.40 -12.68 -11.45
CA LYS A 97 3.16 -11.84 -12.63
C LYS A 97 3.12 -10.38 -12.22
N GLY A 98 3.69 -9.50 -13.04
CA GLY A 98 3.52 -8.05 -12.95
C GLY A 98 2.92 -7.47 -14.22
N PHE A 99 2.44 -6.24 -14.15
CA PHE A 99 1.89 -5.54 -15.29
C PHE A 99 3.00 -4.98 -16.19
N LYS A 100 2.91 -5.24 -17.49
CA LYS A 100 3.65 -4.47 -18.49
C LYS A 100 3.20 -3.00 -18.50
N PRO A 101 4.06 -2.03 -18.86
CA PRO A 101 3.72 -0.61 -18.80
C PRO A 101 2.45 -0.21 -19.58
N GLU A 102 2.15 -0.88 -20.69
CA GLU A 102 0.98 -0.57 -21.52
C GLU A 102 -0.34 -0.97 -20.86
N ALA A 103 -0.32 -1.88 -19.87
CA ALA A 103 -1.50 -2.30 -19.12
C ALA A 103 -1.85 -1.31 -18.00
N VAL A 104 -0.88 -0.53 -17.52
CA VAL A 104 -1.02 0.48 -16.45
C VAL A 104 -0.48 1.85 -16.90
N PRO A 105 -1.04 2.43 -17.98
CA PRO A 105 -0.45 3.57 -18.67
C PRO A 105 -0.41 4.86 -17.83
N ILE A 106 -1.28 5.00 -16.84
CA ILE A 106 -1.26 6.16 -15.94
C ILE A 106 -0.05 6.07 -15.01
N TYR A 107 0.20 4.91 -14.40
CA TYR A 107 1.42 4.72 -13.61
C TYR A 107 2.68 4.81 -14.49
N ALA A 108 2.67 4.25 -15.71
CA ALA A 108 3.80 4.38 -16.62
C ALA A 108 4.13 5.86 -16.93
N THR A 109 3.10 6.70 -17.11
CA THR A 109 3.28 8.14 -17.29
C THR A 109 3.84 8.79 -16.02
N LEU A 110 3.30 8.46 -14.84
CA LEU A 110 3.76 9.05 -13.58
C LEU A 110 5.21 8.67 -13.25
N VAL A 111 5.61 7.42 -13.47
CA VAL A 111 6.98 6.93 -13.27
C VAL A 111 7.99 7.57 -14.21
N LYS A 112 7.54 7.98 -15.40
CA LYS A 112 8.37 8.70 -16.37
C LYS A 112 8.62 10.16 -15.96
N GLU A 113 7.59 10.83 -15.42
CA GLU A 113 7.59 12.28 -15.25
C GLU A 113 7.89 12.73 -13.81
N PHE A 114 7.79 11.83 -12.82
CA PHE A 114 7.91 12.16 -11.40
C PHE A 114 8.84 11.20 -10.62
N ALA A 115 9.10 11.55 -9.37
CA ALA A 115 9.89 10.74 -8.45
C ALA A 115 9.17 9.43 -8.08
N VAL A 116 9.96 8.36 -7.98
CA VAL A 116 9.51 7.04 -7.55
C VAL A 116 10.34 6.61 -6.35
N PHE A 117 9.66 6.20 -5.29
CA PHE A 117 10.29 5.58 -4.13
C PHE A 117 10.26 4.06 -4.34
N ASP A 118 11.39 3.49 -4.75
CA ASP A 118 11.54 2.06 -5.10
C ASP A 118 12.08 1.20 -3.93
N ARG A 119 12.06 1.77 -2.72
CA ARG A 119 12.38 1.11 -1.44
C ARG A 119 11.43 1.57 -0.33
N TRP A 120 10.14 1.59 -0.64
CA TRP A 120 9.06 1.89 0.31
C TRP A 120 8.42 0.60 0.83
N PHE A 121 8.43 0.38 2.15
CA PHE A 121 7.99 -0.88 2.76
C PHE A 121 6.75 -0.67 3.63
N SER A 122 5.89 -1.69 3.72
CA SER A 122 4.84 -1.73 4.73
C SER A 122 5.46 -1.74 6.13
N SER A 123 4.82 -1.06 7.09
CA SER A 123 5.40 -0.88 8.42
C SER A 123 5.48 -2.18 9.22
N ILE A 124 4.54 -3.11 8.99
CA ILE A 124 4.58 -4.45 9.54
C ILE A 124 4.24 -5.50 8.47
N PRO A 125 4.69 -6.76 8.64
CA PRO A 125 4.14 -7.87 7.87
C PRO A 125 2.65 -8.03 8.23
N GLY A 126 1.82 -8.22 7.23
CA GLY A 126 0.39 -8.47 7.42
C GLY A 126 -0.51 -7.46 6.73
N PRO A 127 -1.81 -7.47 7.06
CA PRO A 127 -2.82 -6.99 6.14
C PRO A 127 -3.01 -5.47 6.23
N THR A 128 -3.87 -4.96 5.36
CA THR A 128 -4.29 -3.56 5.20
C THR A 128 -4.39 -2.71 6.47
N GLN A 129 -5.28 -3.06 7.41
CA GLN A 129 -5.66 -2.15 8.50
C GLN A 129 -4.49 -1.82 9.44
N PRO A 130 -3.69 -2.78 9.95
CA PRO A 130 -2.47 -2.45 10.67
C PRO A 130 -1.55 -1.47 9.93
N ASN A 131 -1.30 -1.67 8.64
CA ASN A 131 -0.43 -0.78 7.86
C ASN A 131 -1.06 0.61 7.63
N ARG A 132 -2.37 0.68 7.35
CA ARG A 132 -3.12 1.96 7.33
C ARG A 132 -3.05 2.73 8.64
N LEU A 133 -2.96 2.02 9.78
CA LEU A 133 -2.80 2.67 11.08
C LEU A 133 -1.43 3.38 11.19
N PHE A 134 -0.36 2.78 10.66
CA PHE A 134 0.94 3.43 10.62
C PHE A 134 0.95 4.72 9.79
N VAL A 135 0.26 4.73 8.64
CA VAL A 135 0.24 5.90 7.72
C VAL A 135 -0.12 7.21 8.44
N TYR A 136 -1.11 7.18 9.34
CA TYR A 136 -1.59 8.40 10.00
C TYR A 136 -1.16 8.55 11.45
N SER A 137 -0.61 7.51 12.08
CA SER A 137 -0.29 7.54 13.52
C SER A 137 1.08 6.99 13.90
N ALA A 138 1.88 6.54 12.91
CA ALA A 138 3.18 5.90 13.11
C ALA A 138 3.16 4.67 14.04
N THR A 139 1.98 4.10 14.31
CA THR A 139 1.82 2.88 15.09
C THR A 139 0.51 2.16 14.74
N SER A 140 0.50 0.83 14.77
CA SER A 140 -0.75 0.05 14.72
C SER A 140 -1.43 -0.12 16.08
N HIS A 141 -0.87 0.46 17.15
CA HIS A 141 -1.29 0.23 18.54
C HIS A 141 -1.30 -1.27 18.91
N GLY A 142 -0.28 -1.98 18.43
CA GLY A 142 -0.09 -3.42 18.67
C GLY A 142 -0.97 -4.33 17.81
N SER A 143 -1.76 -3.78 16.89
CA SER A 143 -2.58 -4.59 15.99
C SER A 143 -1.75 -5.19 14.86
N THR A 144 -1.90 -6.50 14.62
CA THR A 144 -1.28 -7.24 13.51
C THR A 144 -2.33 -7.82 12.56
N SER A 145 -3.62 -7.60 12.82
CA SER A 145 -4.73 -8.18 12.05
C SER A 145 -5.98 -7.30 12.09
N HIS A 146 -7.03 -7.70 11.37
CA HIS A 146 -8.32 -7.00 11.35
C HIS A 146 -9.18 -7.36 12.56
N VAL A 147 -8.91 -6.74 13.71
CA VAL A 147 -9.69 -7.01 14.92
C VAL A 147 -10.98 -6.18 14.95
N LYS A 148 -12.10 -6.84 14.63
CA LYS A 148 -13.43 -6.22 14.53
C LYS A 148 -13.82 -5.37 15.74
N LYS A 149 -13.55 -5.86 16.96
CA LYS A 149 -13.87 -5.13 18.20
C LYS A 149 -13.10 -3.80 18.29
N GLN A 150 -11.83 -3.78 17.91
CA GLN A 150 -11.02 -2.56 17.95
C GLN A 150 -11.38 -1.59 16.83
N LEU A 151 -11.70 -2.09 15.62
CA LEU A 151 -12.26 -1.26 14.54
C LEU A 151 -13.57 -0.59 14.97
N ALA A 152 -14.46 -1.35 15.64
CA ALA A 152 -15.73 -0.83 16.14
C ALA A 152 -15.54 0.19 17.28
N GLN A 153 -14.64 -0.08 18.23
CA GLN A 153 -14.33 0.85 19.35
C GLN A 153 -13.57 2.11 18.89
N GLY A 154 -12.79 1.97 17.82
CA GLY A 154 -11.87 2.99 17.33
C GLY A 154 -10.52 2.93 18.05
N TYR A 155 -9.46 2.99 17.27
CA TYR A 155 -8.08 3.01 17.73
C TYR A 155 -7.76 4.32 18.47
N PRO A 156 -7.10 4.27 19.64
CA PRO A 156 -6.99 5.41 20.54
C PRO A 156 -5.78 6.31 20.27
N GLN A 157 -4.83 5.91 19.43
CA GLN A 157 -3.58 6.65 19.22
C GLN A 157 -3.82 8.02 18.58
N LYS A 158 -2.89 8.95 18.86
CA LYS A 158 -2.85 10.27 18.24
C LYS A 158 -2.53 10.12 16.75
N THR A 159 -3.17 10.94 15.93
CA THR A 159 -2.95 10.94 14.48
C THR A 159 -2.33 12.25 14.00
N ILE A 160 -1.82 12.27 12.77
CA ILE A 160 -1.40 13.50 12.10
C ILE A 160 -2.54 14.52 12.00
N PHE A 161 -3.79 14.08 11.89
CA PHE A 161 -4.98 14.95 11.89
C PHE A 161 -5.14 15.71 13.21
N ASP A 162 -4.87 15.03 14.34
CA ASP A 162 -4.86 15.68 15.65
C ASP A 162 -3.73 16.71 15.73
N SER A 163 -2.53 16.36 15.29
CA SER A 163 -1.38 17.28 15.24
C SER A 163 -1.63 18.51 14.36
N LEU A 164 -2.24 18.35 13.18
CA LEU A 164 -2.59 19.48 12.31
C LEU A 164 -3.59 20.42 13.01
N HIS A 165 -4.66 19.86 13.57
CA HIS A 165 -5.68 20.63 14.25
C HIS A 165 -5.13 21.41 15.46
N GLU A 166 -4.30 20.76 16.29
CA GLU A 166 -3.63 21.40 17.43
C GLU A 166 -2.71 22.57 17.02
N ASN A 167 -2.20 22.53 15.79
CA ASN A 167 -1.32 23.57 15.23
C ASN A 167 -2.06 24.54 14.29
N GLY A 168 -3.40 24.58 14.36
CA GLY A 168 -4.21 25.52 13.55
C GLY A 168 -4.14 25.28 12.05
N LYS A 169 -3.73 24.07 11.63
CA LYS A 169 -3.73 23.63 10.22
C LYS A 169 -4.99 22.80 9.94
N ASP A 170 -5.44 22.89 8.70
CA ASP A 170 -6.64 22.17 8.27
C ASP A 170 -6.31 20.86 7.53
N PHE A 171 -7.25 19.92 7.57
CA PHE A 171 -7.23 18.69 6.80
C PHE A 171 -8.61 18.38 6.21
N GLY A 172 -8.65 17.55 5.17
CA GLY A 172 -9.89 17.10 4.56
C GLY A 172 -9.76 15.66 4.09
N VAL A 173 -10.78 14.84 4.37
CA VAL A 173 -10.89 13.46 3.90
C VAL A 173 -11.97 13.41 2.83
N TYR A 174 -11.57 13.18 1.59
CA TYR A 174 -12.43 13.05 0.42
C TYR A 174 -12.62 11.57 0.10
N PHE A 175 -13.81 11.03 0.31
CA PHE A 175 -14.07 9.59 0.24
C PHE A 175 -15.22 9.23 -0.69
N GLN A 176 -15.16 8.05 -1.32
CA GLN A 176 -16.23 7.52 -2.19
C GLN A 176 -17.16 6.49 -1.52
N ASN A 177 -16.70 5.80 -0.47
CA ASN A 177 -17.54 4.85 0.29
C ASN A 177 -17.57 5.16 1.79
N ILE A 178 -16.70 4.51 2.56
CA ILE A 178 -16.60 4.64 4.01
C ILE A 178 -15.20 5.14 4.30
N PRO A 179 -15.03 6.28 4.98
CA PRO A 179 -13.71 6.77 5.33
C PRO A 179 -13.12 5.89 6.44
N THR A 180 -12.12 5.09 6.09
CA THR A 180 -11.36 4.20 6.97
C THR A 180 -10.63 4.97 8.07
N THR A 181 -10.34 6.25 7.85
CA THR A 181 -9.87 7.18 8.89
C THR A 181 -10.83 7.29 10.09
N LEU A 182 -12.10 6.91 9.95
CA LEU A 182 -13.01 6.76 11.10
C LEU A 182 -12.68 5.55 11.99
N PHE A 183 -11.74 4.68 11.63
CA PHE A 183 -11.22 3.68 12.55
C PHE A 183 -10.37 4.28 13.67
N TYR A 184 -9.97 5.55 13.58
CA TYR A 184 -9.43 6.29 14.73
C TYR A 184 -10.55 6.86 15.57
N ARG A 185 -10.54 6.59 16.88
CA ARG A 185 -11.56 7.09 17.81
C ARG A 185 -11.63 8.62 17.84
N ASN A 186 -10.49 9.29 17.71
CA ASN A 186 -10.43 10.76 17.72
C ASN A 186 -11.12 11.40 16.50
N LEU A 187 -11.07 10.75 15.34
CA LEU A 187 -11.65 11.24 14.08
C LEU A 187 -13.19 11.20 14.10
N ARG A 188 -13.80 10.53 15.09
CA ARG A 188 -15.25 10.48 15.31
C ARG A 188 -15.79 11.63 16.16
N LYS A 189 -14.93 12.52 16.69
CA LYS A 189 -15.36 13.65 17.53
C LYS A 189 -16.08 14.71 16.69
N LEU A 190 -17.10 15.35 17.27
CA LEU A 190 -17.93 16.36 16.59
C LEU A 190 -17.13 17.48 15.93
N LYS A 191 -15.99 17.89 16.51
CA LYS A 191 -15.11 18.93 15.95
C LYS A 191 -14.55 18.60 14.56
N TYR A 192 -14.52 17.32 14.16
CA TYR A 192 -14.03 16.89 12.85
C TYR A 192 -15.15 16.54 11.86
N VAL A 193 -16.43 16.68 12.22
CA VAL A 193 -17.55 16.26 11.35
C VAL A 193 -17.51 16.93 9.97
N PHE A 194 -17.07 18.19 9.91
CA PHE A 194 -16.97 18.96 8.68
C PHE A 194 -15.68 18.72 7.88
N LYS A 195 -14.83 17.78 8.32
CA LYS A 195 -13.57 17.40 7.63
C LYS A 195 -13.76 16.23 6.67
N PHE A 196 -14.94 15.64 6.62
CA PHE A 196 -15.27 14.51 5.76
C PHE A 196 -16.14 14.99 4.59
N HIS A 197 -15.71 14.68 3.37
CA HIS A 197 -16.29 15.19 2.14
C HIS A 197 -16.53 14.05 1.15
N GLN A 198 -17.69 14.05 0.50
CA GLN A 198 -17.95 13.15 -0.63
C GLN A 198 -17.03 13.52 -1.79
N PHE A 199 -16.17 12.60 -2.22
CA PHE A 199 -15.16 12.85 -3.25
C PHE A 199 -15.79 13.42 -4.53
N ASP A 200 -16.79 12.73 -5.09
CA ASP A 200 -17.43 13.06 -6.36
C ASP A 200 -18.12 14.45 -6.36
N LEU A 201 -18.48 14.97 -5.17
CA LEU A 201 -19.20 16.23 -5.02
C LEU A 201 -18.30 17.41 -4.63
N LYS A 202 -17.18 17.14 -3.94
CA LYS A 202 -16.39 18.16 -3.26
C LYS A 202 -14.96 18.28 -3.75
N PHE A 203 -14.28 17.18 -4.04
CA PHE A 203 -12.84 17.22 -4.29
C PHE A 203 -12.47 18.15 -5.45
N LYS A 204 -13.05 17.93 -6.63
CA LYS A 204 -12.83 18.78 -7.80
C LYS A 204 -13.29 20.23 -7.58
N LYS A 205 -14.39 20.43 -6.86
CA LYS A 205 -14.90 21.77 -6.56
C LYS A 205 -13.92 22.53 -5.65
N ASP A 206 -13.43 21.90 -4.60
CA ASP A 206 -12.52 22.53 -3.65
C ASP A 206 -11.16 22.80 -4.32
N ALA A 207 -10.66 21.86 -5.12
CA ALA A 207 -9.47 22.04 -5.94
C ALA A 207 -9.59 23.24 -6.88
N LEU A 208 -10.63 23.31 -7.72
CA LEU A 208 -10.82 24.43 -8.66
C LEU A 208 -10.95 25.80 -7.98
N ASN A 209 -11.42 25.84 -6.74
CA ASN A 209 -11.56 27.07 -5.97
C ASN A 209 -10.32 27.40 -5.13
N GLY A 210 -9.25 26.60 -5.19
CA GLY A 210 -8.05 26.79 -4.36
C GLY A 210 -8.32 26.61 -2.87
N LYS A 211 -9.20 25.67 -2.51
CA LYS A 211 -9.67 25.43 -1.13
C LYS A 211 -9.24 24.07 -0.58
N LEU A 212 -8.34 23.35 -1.23
CA LEU A 212 -7.81 22.12 -0.64
C LEU A 212 -7.01 22.47 0.63
N PRO A 213 -7.27 21.78 1.75
CA PRO A 213 -6.55 21.98 3.00
C PRO A 213 -5.10 21.48 2.92
N SER A 214 -4.29 21.83 3.93
CA SER A 214 -2.87 21.45 4.01
C SER A 214 -2.62 19.95 3.95
N LEU A 215 -3.57 19.13 4.41
CA LEU A 215 -3.59 17.69 4.19
C LEU A 215 -4.93 17.28 3.58
N SER A 216 -4.92 16.82 2.33
CA SER A 216 -6.08 16.25 1.67
C SER A 216 -5.88 14.76 1.47
N VAL A 217 -6.74 13.93 2.05
CA VAL A 217 -6.71 12.48 1.94
C VAL A 217 -7.78 12.04 0.96
N ILE A 218 -7.40 11.25 -0.05
CA ILE A 218 -8.33 10.61 -0.97
C ILE A 218 -8.53 9.16 -0.52
N GLU A 219 -9.77 8.79 -0.21
CA GLU A 219 -10.14 7.41 0.10
C GLU A 219 -10.98 6.83 -1.06
N PRO A 220 -10.47 5.79 -1.75
CA PRO A 220 -11.15 5.22 -2.91
C PRO A 220 -12.45 4.51 -2.52
N ARG A 221 -13.12 3.98 -3.54
CA ARG A 221 -14.20 3.02 -3.40
C ARG A 221 -13.60 1.65 -3.11
N TYR A 222 -13.72 1.22 -1.86
CA TYR A 222 -13.19 -0.06 -1.37
C TYR A 222 -14.08 -1.28 -1.64
N PHE A 223 -15.34 -1.05 -2.05
CA PHE A 223 -16.31 -2.12 -2.24
C PHE A 223 -17.00 -2.00 -3.58
N ASP A 224 -17.18 -3.14 -4.25
CA ASP A 224 -18.06 -3.22 -5.40
C ASP A 224 -19.50 -2.97 -4.98
N LEU A 225 -20.08 -1.91 -5.54
CA LEU A 225 -21.51 -1.60 -5.45
C LEU A 225 -22.12 -1.73 -6.84
N LYS A 226 -23.42 -2.05 -6.91
CA LYS A 226 -24.11 -2.21 -8.19
C LYS A 226 -24.00 -0.93 -9.04
N GLY A 227 -23.30 -1.03 -10.17
CA GLY A 227 -23.05 0.09 -11.09
C GLY A 227 -21.91 1.04 -10.67
N LEU A 228 -21.25 0.76 -9.55
CA LEU A 228 -20.17 1.54 -8.98
C LEU A 228 -19.05 0.57 -8.51
N PRO A 229 -18.21 0.08 -9.43
CA PRO A 229 -17.15 -0.87 -9.10
C PRO A 229 -16.06 -0.21 -8.23
N ALA A 230 -15.42 -0.98 -7.38
CA ALA A 230 -14.28 -0.54 -6.60
C ALA A 230 -13.11 -0.08 -7.48
N ASN A 231 -12.26 0.78 -6.92
CA ASN A 231 -11.17 1.46 -7.64
C ASN A 231 -9.93 1.69 -6.75
N ASP A 232 -9.72 0.82 -5.78
CA ASP A 232 -8.62 0.82 -4.82
C ASP A 232 -7.39 -0.02 -5.26
N ASP A 233 -7.51 -0.75 -6.37
CA ASP A 233 -6.60 -1.79 -6.88
C ASP A 233 -6.58 -3.13 -6.11
N HIS A 234 -7.34 -3.30 -5.03
CA HIS A 234 -7.39 -4.55 -4.25
C HIS A 234 -7.89 -5.74 -5.12
N PRO A 235 -7.33 -6.95 -5.10
CA PRO A 235 -7.97 -8.12 -5.72
C PRO A 235 -9.31 -8.50 -5.05
N SER A 236 -10.41 -8.73 -5.73
CA SER A 236 -10.61 -8.94 -7.16
C SER A 236 -11.24 -7.72 -7.84
N HIS A 237 -10.68 -6.53 -7.63
CA HIS A 237 -11.05 -5.30 -8.32
C HIS A 237 -10.15 -5.08 -9.55
N ASP A 238 -10.75 -4.52 -10.60
CA ASP A 238 -10.06 -4.21 -11.85
C ASP A 238 -9.15 -2.98 -11.67
N VAL A 239 -7.84 -3.19 -11.86
CA VAL A 239 -6.81 -2.15 -11.82
C VAL A 239 -7.08 -1.00 -12.78
N ALA A 240 -7.81 -1.23 -13.89
CA ALA A 240 -8.22 -0.16 -14.79
C ALA A 240 -9.11 0.90 -14.10
N ASN A 241 -9.84 0.54 -13.04
CA ASN A 241 -10.62 1.50 -12.26
C ASN A 241 -9.72 2.32 -11.32
N GLY A 242 -8.71 1.72 -10.69
CA GLY A 242 -7.71 2.47 -9.92
C GLY A 242 -6.89 3.43 -10.80
N GLN A 243 -6.51 3.00 -12.00
CA GLN A 243 -5.90 3.89 -13.02
C GLN A 243 -6.77 5.13 -13.30
N LYS A 244 -8.09 4.95 -13.44
CA LYS A 244 -9.03 6.06 -13.68
C LYS A 244 -9.08 7.01 -12.48
N LEU A 245 -9.12 6.49 -11.26
CA LEU A 245 -9.13 7.31 -10.04
C LEU A 245 -7.83 8.14 -9.95
N VAL A 246 -6.67 7.51 -10.09
CA VAL A 246 -5.38 8.21 -10.03
C VAL A 246 -5.29 9.30 -11.09
N LYS A 247 -5.74 9.00 -12.32
CA LYS A 247 -5.81 10.00 -13.39
C LYS A 247 -6.73 11.17 -13.03
N GLU A 248 -7.93 10.89 -12.51
CA GLU A 248 -8.88 11.92 -12.11
C GLU A 248 -8.32 12.83 -11.01
N VAL A 249 -7.65 12.24 -10.01
CA VAL A 249 -6.99 12.99 -8.94
C VAL A 249 -5.89 13.88 -9.51
N TYR A 250 -4.98 13.32 -10.31
CA TYR A 250 -3.88 14.06 -10.92
C TYR A 250 -4.39 15.23 -11.79
N GLU A 251 -5.33 14.97 -12.70
CA GLU A 251 -5.88 15.99 -13.59
C GLU A 251 -6.64 17.08 -12.83
N THR A 252 -7.33 16.73 -11.74
CA THR A 252 -8.00 17.69 -10.87
C THR A 252 -7.00 18.61 -10.16
N LEU A 253 -5.91 18.04 -9.63
CA LEU A 253 -4.85 18.83 -8.99
C LEU A 253 -4.10 19.70 -10.00
N ARG A 254 -3.79 19.17 -11.18
CA ARG A 254 -3.11 19.90 -12.26
C ARG A 254 -3.90 21.11 -12.76
N ALA A 255 -5.23 21.05 -12.69
CA ALA A 255 -6.13 22.15 -13.03
C ALA A 255 -6.37 23.14 -11.86
N SER A 256 -5.87 22.85 -10.66
CA SER A 256 -6.06 23.69 -9.47
C SER A 256 -5.11 24.90 -9.49
N PRO A 257 -5.55 26.09 -9.01
CA PRO A 257 -4.63 27.19 -8.73
C PRO A 257 -3.58 26.85 -7.67
N GLN A 258 -3.78 25.79 -6.87
CA GLN A 258 -2.82 25.31 -5.86
C GLN A 258 -1.79 24.30 -6.44
N TRP A 259 -1.80 24.02 -7.75
CA TRP A 259 -0.94 22.99 -8.37
C TRP A 259 0.53 23.12 -7.97
N ASN A 260 1.11 24.32 -8.10
CA ASN A 260 2.53 24.57 -7.82
C ASN A 260 2.88 24.49 -6.32
N GLU A 261 1.89 24.37 -5.44
CA GLU A 261 2.04 24.25 -3.98
C GLU A 261 1.58 22.88 -3.47
N THR A 262 1.28 21.95 -4.37
CA THR A 262 0.72 20.63 -4.02
C THR A 262 1.74 19.52 -4.24
N LEU A 263 1.91 18.66 -3.23
CA LEU A 263 2.57 17.37 -3.36
C LEU A 263 1.49 16.27 -3.43
N LEU A 264 1.44 15.54 -4.55
CA LEU A 264 0.63 14.32 -4.66
C LEU A 264 1.49 13.11 -4.26
N VAL A 265 1.05 12.39 -3.22
CA VAL A 265 1.64 11.11 -2.81
C VAL A 265 0.65 9.99 -3.09
N ILE A 266 1.08 8.98 -3.84
CA ILE A 266 0.31 7.76 -4.09
C ILE A 266 1.06 6.61 -3.39
N THR A 267 0.37 5.91 -2.50
CA THR A 267 0.93 4.77 -1.76
C THR A 267 -0.04 3.61 -1.76
N TYR A 268 0.52 2.42 -1.54
CA TYR A 268 -0.19 1.20 -1.20
C TYR A 268 -0.10 0.96 0.31
N ASP A 269 -1.03 0.18 0.85
CA ASP A 269 -1.06 -0.22 2.25
C ASP A 269 -0.10 -1.40 2.53
N GLU A 270 -0.06 -2.39 1.64
CA GLU A 270 0.80 -3.57 1.68
C GLU A 270 0.86 -4.23 0.28
N HIS A 271 1.57 -5.36 0.16
CA HIS A 271 1.96 -5.95 -1.12
C HIS A 271 0.98 -6.99 -1.70
N GLY A 272 -0.09 -7.32 -0.99
CA GLY A 272 -1.21 -8.18 -1.41
C GLY A 272 -0.84 -9.65 -1.63
N GLY A 273 0.29 -10.10 -1.09
CA GLY A 273 0.85 -11.42 -1.39
C GLY A 273 1.48 -11.55 -2.78
N PHE A 274 1.53 -10.48 -3.57
CA PHE A 274 2.28 -10.46 -4.84
C PHE A 274 3.78 -10.39 -4.57
N TYR A 275 4.56 -11.05 -5.42
CA TYR A 275 6.00 -11.11 -5.31
C TYR A 275 6.64 -9.73 -5.43
N ASP A 276 7.69 -9.52 -4.64
CA ASP A 276 8.62 -8.40 -4.75
C ASP A 276 10.05 -8.93 -4.58
N HIS A 277 10.96 -8.48 -5.44
CA HIS A 277 12.35 -8.93 -5.44
C HIS A 277 13.20 -8.26 -4.34
N VAL A 278 12.76 -7.11 -3.82
CA VAL A 278 13.54 -6.34 -2.85
C VAL A 278 13.43 -6.99 -1.48
N LYS A 279 14.57 -7.39 -0.93
CA LYS A 279 14.63 -7.87 0.46
C LYS A 279 14.16 -6.79 1.43
N THR A 280 13.16 -7.12 2.23
CA THR A 280 12.67 -6.25 3.30
C THR A 280 13.80 -5.89 4.27
N PRO A 281 13.93 -4.62 4.70
CA PRO A 281 14.83 -4.24 5.77
C PRO A 281 14.46 -5.00 7.04
N PHE A 282 15.45 -5.62 7.67
CA PHE A 282 15.26 -6.36 8.91
C PHE A 282 16.16 -5.76 9.98
N VAL A 283 15.55 -5.39 11.11
CA VAL A 283 16.29 -5.03 12.32
C VAL A 283 16.15 -6.19 13.29
N ASN A 284 17.27 -6.82 13.65
CA ASN A 284 17.27 -7.85 14.68
C ASN A 284 16.80 -7.22 16.00
N GLN A 285 15.73 -7.74 16.61
CA GLN A 285 15.17 -7.16 17.84
C GLN A 285 16.20 -7.12 18.98
N ALA A 286 17.14 -8.06 19.03
CA ALA A 286 18.25 -8.02 20.00
C ALA A 286 19.19 -6.82 19.76
N GLN A 287 19.36 -6.42 18.49
CA GLN A 287 20.14 -5.24 18.11
C GLN A 287 19.35 -3.95 18.39
N ALA A 288 18.04 -3.93 18.09
CA ALA A 288 17.17 -2.79 18.39
C ALA A 288 17.07 -2.50 19.89
N GLN A 289 17.10 -3.54 20.75
CA GLN A 289 17.10 -3.38 22.20
C GLN A 289 18.42 -2.78 22.69
N LEU A 290 19.56 -3.22 22.14
CA LEU A 290 20.89 -2.68 22.45
C LEU A 290 21.08 -1.24 21.95
N ASP A 291 20.45 -0.88 20.83
CA ASP A 291 20.49 0.47 20.27
C ASP A 291 19.54 1.43 21.03
N ASN A 292 18.37 0.94 21.49
CA ASN A 292 17.45 1.67 22.37
C ASN A 292 18.03 1.94 23.78
N ASP A 293 18.90 1.07 24.31
CA ASP A 293 19.59 1.33 25.58
C ASP A 293 20.68 2.42 25.46
N ARG A 294 20.98 2.89 24.23
CA ARG A 294 21.95 3.97 23.95
C ARG A 294 21.31 5.25 23.41
N ALA A 295 20.02 5.25 23.09
CA ALA A 295 19.29 6.41 22.61
C ALA A 295 17.92 6.50 23.28
N GLU A 296 17.69 7.56 24.06
CA GLU A 296 16.33 7.94 24.45
C GLU A 296 15.48 8.17 23.19
N LEU A 297 14.39 7.40 23.09
CA LEU A 297 13.18 7.63 22.26
C LEU A 297 13.37 7.67 20.74
N ASP A 298 12.95 6.57 20.08
CA ASP A 298 12.22 6.47 18.79
C ASP A 298 12.78 5.39 17.83
N LEU A 299 11.84 4.82 17.04
CA LEU A 299 11.97 3.86 15.93
C LEU A 299 11.95 2.36 16.23
N LEU A 300 10.82 1.73 15.87
CA LEU A 300 10.80 0.38 15.31
C LEU A 300 10.01 0.40 13.99
N CYS A 301 10.71 -0.04 12.93
CA CYS A 301 10.31 -0.22 11.53
C CYS A 301 10.16 1.03 10.64
N SER A 302 11.23 1.27 9.86
CA SER A 302 11.34 2.03 8.62
C SER A 302 10.86 3.49 8.60
N GLN A 303 11.76 4.42 8.93
CA GLN A 303 11.80 5.75 8.33
C GLN A 303 13.25 6.12 7.99
N THR A 304 13.59 6.01 6.71
CA THR A 304 14.51 6.89 5.96
C THR A 304 14.14 6.82 4.50
#